data_AF-A0A937N6I6-F1
#
_entry.id   AF-A0A937N6I6-F1
#
_cell.length_a   1.000
_cell.length_b   1.000
_cell.length_c   1.000
_cell.angle_alpha   90.00
_cell.angle_beta   90.00
_cell.angle_gamma   90.00
#
_symmetry.space_group_name_H-M   'P 1'
#
loop_
_entity.id
_entity.type
_entity.pdbx_description
1 polymer ?
#
loop_
_entity_poly.entity_id
_entity_poly.type
_entity_poly.pdbx_seq_one_letter_code
_entity_poly.pdbx_strand_id
1 'polypeptide(L)' 'MAIRHALSTPGVAAANLGTYDAAQLRQNVQWVKDFRPLSPEEETKLADLGRELAPKWGEHLGPVTEAEPPRVRTV' A
#
# COMPACT_ATOMS: atom_id res chain seq x y z
N MET A 1 -7.05 -6.74 -2.52
CA MET A 1 -6.47 -5.84 -1.50
C MET A 1 -5.66 -4.70 -2.11
N ALA A 2 -4.73 -4.96 -3.05
CA ALA A 2 -3.88 -3.92 -3.64
C ALA A 2 -4.64 -2.69 -4.21
N ILE A 3 -5.67 -2.90 -5.05
CA ILE A 3 -6.49 -1.80 -5.61
C ILE A 3 -7.15 -0.98 -4.50
N ARG A 4 -7.74 -1.65 -3.51
CA ARG A 4 -8.40 -0.97 -2.38
C ARG A 4 -7.41 -0.16 -1.55
N HIS A 5 -6.22 -0.71 -1.29
CA HIS A 5 -5.16 0.00 -0.58
C HIS A 5 -4.73 1.26 -1.32
N ALA A 6 -4.35 1.13 -2.60
CA ALA A 6 -3.90 2.26 -3.42
C ALA A 6 -4.96 3.37 -3.49
N LEU A 7 -6.23 3.01 -3.69
CA LEU A 7 -7.33 3.97 -3.75
C LEU A 7 -7.77 4.51 -2.37
N SER A 8 -7.34 3.90 -1.26
CA SER A 8 -7.60 4.40 0.10
C SER A 8 -6.44 5.27 0.62
N THR A 9 -5.31 5.34 -0.08
CA THR A 9 -4.17 6.17 0.31
C THR A 9 -4.50 7.66 0.17
N PRO A 10 -4.31 8.47 1.23
CA PRO A 10 -4.54 9.92 1.16
C PRO A 10 -3.77 10.58 0.00
N GLY A 11 -4.48 11.38 -0.80
CA GLY A 11 -3.89 12.09 -1.94
C GLY A 11 -3.86 11.31 -3.26
N VAL A 12 -4.22 10.02 -3.26
CA VAL A 12 -4.34 9.25 -4.51
C VAL A 12 -5.69 9.52 -5.19
N ALA A 13 -5.65 9.99 -6.43
CA ALA A 13 -6.85 10.26 -7.23
C ALA A 13 -7.21 9.14 -8.23
N ALA A 14 -6.24 8.31 -8.63
CA ALA A 14 -6.43 7.24 -9.60
C ALA A 14 -5.40 6.11 -9.40
N ALA A 15 -5.77 4.90 -9.80
CA ALA A 15 -4.87 3.74 -9.85
C ALA A 15 -4.72 3.27 -11.31
N ASN A 16 -3.50 3.29 -11.83
CA ASN A 16 -3.18 2.76 -13.16
C ASN A 16 -2.91 1.26 -13.07
N LEU A 17 -3.65 0.43 -13.80
CA LEU A 17 -3.60 -1.03 -13.71
C LEU A 17 -3.11 -1.65 -15.02
N GLY A 18 -1.99 -2.37 -14.98
CA GLY A 18 -1.54 -3.22 -16.08
C GLY A 18 -2.37 -4.51 -16.13
N THR A 19 -2.77 -4.92 -17.33
CA THR A 19 -3.50 -6.19 -17.55
C THR A 19 -2.92 -6.91 -18.76
N TYR A 20 -2.83 -8.23 -18.69
CA TYR A 20 -2.31 -9.06 -19.76
C TYR A 20 -3.40 -9.47 -20.76
N ASP A 21 -4.64 -9.66 -20.30
CA ASP A 21 -5.76 -10.08 -21.12
C ASP A 21 -7.10 -9.43 -20.72
N ALA A 22 -8.12 -9.66 -21.55
CA ALA A 22 -9.44 -9.09 -21.35
C ALA A 22 -10.18 -9.66 -20.11
N ALA A 23 -9.83 -10.86 -19.64
CA ALA A 23 -10.44 -11.43 -18.45
C ALA A 23 -9.96 -10.70 -17.19
N GLN A 24 -8.65 -10.42 -17.11
CA GLN A 24 -8.07 -9.60 -16.04
C GLN A 24 -8.63 -8.19 -16.05
N LEU A 25 -8.81 -7.58 -17.23
CA LEU A 25 -9.44 -6.26 -17.34
C LEU A 25 -10.85 -6.25 -16.73
N ARG A 26 -11.69 -7.23 -17.08
CA ARG A 26 -13.05 -7.34 -16.51
C ARG A 26 -13.04 -7.54 -15.00
N GLN A 27 -12.10 -8.34 -14.49
CA GLN A 27 -11.93 -8.53 -13.06
C GLN A 27 -11.52 -7.22 -12.35
N ASN A 28 -10.57 -6.47 -12.90
CA ASN A 28 -10.17 -5.17 -12.37
C ASN A 28 -11.34 -4.18 -12.34
N VAL A 29 -12.13 -4.10 -13.41
CA VAL A 29 -13.34 -3.27 -13.46
C VAL A 29 -14.32 -3.67 -12.36
N GLN A 30 -14.53 -4.97 -12.14
CA GLN A 30 -15.42 -5.44 -11.08
C GLN A 30 -14.89 -5.06 -9.69
N TRP A 31 -13.59 -5.21 -9.43
CA TRP A 31 -12.99 -4.80 -8.16
C TRP A 31 -13.12 -3.30 -7.89
N VAL A 32 -13.03 -2.46 -8.92
CA VAL A 32 -13.24 -1.01 -8.82
C VAL A 32 -14.72 -0.69 -8.56
N LYS A 33 -15.65 -1.38 -9.22
CA LYS A 33 -17.09 -1.21 -8.98
C LYS A 33 -17.50 -1.61 -7.57
N ASP A 34 -16.91 -2.68 -7.06
CA ASP A 34 -17.15 -3.19 -5.71
C ASP A 34 -16.26 -2.49 -4.66
N PHE A 35 -15.65 -1.36 -4.99
CA PHE A 35 -14.74 -0.67 -4.10
C PHE A 35 -15.45 -0.25 -2.82
N ARG A 36 -14.77 -0.53 -1.71
CA ARG A 36 -15.06 -0.02 -0.38
C ARG A 36 -13.73 0.29 0.28
N PRO A 37 -13.59 1.41 1.03
CA PRO A 37 -12.40 1.69 1.81
C PRO A 37 -11.99 0.51 2.68
N LEU A 38 -10.71 0.42 3.04
CA LEU A 38 -10.27 -0.58 4.01
C LEU A 38 -10.88 -0.27 5.39
N SER A 39 -11.29 -1.29 6.13
CA SER A 39 -11.62 -1.13 7.54
C SER A 39 -10.34 -0.92 8.37
N PRO A 40 -10.42 -0.34 9.58
CA PRO A 40 -9.25 -0.19 10.46
C PRO A 40 -8.50 -1.52 10.71
N GLU A 41 -9.24 -2.63 10.80
CA GLU A 41 -8.66 -3.96 10.99
C GLU A 41 -7.94 -4.45 9.72
N GLU A 42 -8.48 -4.16 8.54
CA GLU A 42 -7.84 -4.48 7.27
C GLU A 42 -6.58 -3.65 7.04
N GLU A 43 -6.60 -2.37 7.41
CA GLU A 43 -5.43 -1.48 7.38
C GLU A 43 -4.33 -2.00 8.30
N THR A 44 -4.68 -2.40 9.52
CA THR A 44 -3.74 -2.95 10.50
C THR A 44 -3.07 -4.22 9.95
N LYS A 45 -3.87 -5.17 9.44
CA LYS A 45 -3.35 -6.41 8.85
C LYS A 45 -2.44 -6.14 7.64
N LEU A 46 -2.77 -5.14 6.84
CA LEU A 46 -1.95 -4.78 5.69
C LEU A 46 -0.62 -4.15 6.10
N ALA A 47 -0.62 -3.32 7.14
CA ALA A 47 0.60 -2.75 7.71
C ALA A 47 1.50 -3.84 8.32
N ASP A 48 0.92 -4.82 9.02
CA ASP A 48 1.64 -5.97 9.55
C ASP A 48 2.31 -6.77 8.41
N LEU A 49 1.53 -7.11 7.37
CA LEU A 49 2.05 -7.80 6.20
C LEU A 49 3.16 -6.99 5.49
N GLY A 50 2.99 -5.67 5.37
CA GLY A 50 4.00 -4.78 4.80
C GLY A 50 5.31 -4.82 5.57
N ARG A 51 5.26 -4.79 6.91
CA ARG A 51 6.43 -4.91 7.78
C ARG A 51 7.15 -6.25 7.63
N GLU A 52 6.41 -7.35 7.47
CA GLU A 52 6.99 -8.69 7.23
C GLU A 52 7.65 -8.82 5.85
N LEU A 53 7.12 -8.10 4.85
CA LEU A 53 7.62 -8.15 3.47
C LEU A 53 8.78 -7.19 3.21
N ALA A 54 8.84 -6.05 3.90
CA ALA A 54 9.84 -5.01 3.68
C ALA A 54 11.30 -5.54 3.70
N PRO A 55 11.73 -6.40 4.65
CA PRO A 55 13.08 -6.97 4.62
C PRO A 55 13.40 -7.79 3.35
N LYS A 56 12.38 -8.38 2.72
CA LYS A 56 12.53 -9.22 1.52
C LYS A 56 12.73 -8.42 0.24
N TRP A 57 12.36 -7.14 0.23
CA TRP A 57 12.52 -6.24 -0.91
C TRP A 57 13.84 -5.47 -0.87
N GLY A 58 14.60 -5.59 0.21
CA GLY A 58 15.86 -4.87 0.41
C GLY A 58 15.68 -3.37 0.58
N GLU A 59 16.79 -2.64 0.58
CA GLU A 59 16.81 -1.19 0.90
C GLU A 59 16.55 -0.29 -0.32
N HIS A 60 16.02 -0.83 -1.42
CA HIS A 60 15.76 -0.06 -2.64
C HIS A 60 14.77 1.10 -2.43
N LEU A 61 13.93 1.01 -1.40
CA LEU A 61 12.96 2.04 -0.99
C LEU A 61 13.40 2.79 0.27
N GLY A 62 14.67 2.66 0.66
CA GLY A 62 15.23 3.16 1.91
C GLY A 62 15.41 2.06 2.96
N PRO A 63 15.99 2.40 4.12
CA PRO A 63 16.16 1.46 5.23
C PRO A 63 14.81 0.88 5.69
N VAL A 64 14.81 -0.39 6.08
CA VAL A 64 13.59 -1.09 6.55
C VAL A 64 13.05 -0.49 7.85
N THR A 65 13.95 0.07 8.66
CA THR A 65 13.64 0.78 9.90
C THR A 65 13.99 2.25 9.74
N GLU A 66 13.07 3.13 10.14
CA GLU A 66 13.35 4.56 10.21
C GLU A 66 14.51 4.82 11.19
N ALA A 67 15.44 5.69 10.79
CA ALA A 67 16.51 6.11 11.69
C ALA A 67 15.94 6.94 12.84
N GLU A 68 16.44 6.74 14.07
CA GLU A 68 16.03 7.57 15.21
C GLU A 68 16.31 9.04 14.87
N PRO A 69 15.31 9.94 14.98
CA PRO A 69 15.54 11.34 14.69
C PRO A 69 16.61 11.91 15.63
N PRO A 70 17.47 12.84 15.16
CA PRO A 70 18.52 13.39 15.99
C PRO A 70 17.91 14.06 17.23
N ARG A 71 18.39 13.68 18.42
CA ARG A 71 17.97 14.32 19.67
C ARG A 71 18.33 15.80 19.60
N VAL A 72 17.32 16.65 19.51
CA VAL A 72 17.50 18.10 19.60
C VAL A 72 18.06 18.37 20.99
N ARG A 73 19.31 18.84 21.07
CA ARG A 73 19.84 19.41 22.32
C ARG A 73 19.12 20.74 22.53
N THR A 74 18.19 20.76 23.47
CA THR A 74 17.65 22.00 24.01
C THR A 74 18.80 22.72 24.71
N VAL A 75 19.13 23.91 24.23
CA VAL A 75 20.08 24.85 24.87
C VAL A 75 19.35 25.70 25.89
#